data_AF-A0A838D7R0-F1
#
_entry.id   AF-A0A838D7R0-F1
#
_cell.length_a   1.000
_cell.length_b   1.000
_cell.length_c   1.000
_cell.angle_alpha   90.00
_cell.angle_beta   90.00
_cell.angle_gamma   90.00
#
_symmetry.space_group_name_H-M   'P 1'
#
loop_
_entity.id
_entity.type
_entity.pdbx_description
1 polymer ?
#
loop_
_entity_poly.entity_id
_entity_poly.type
_entity_poly.pdbx_seq_one_letter_code
_entity_poly.pdbx_strand_id
1 'polypeptide(L)'
;MKASVNHSFVETNAAGFRADAGGTMTVKDSVSTGNAFNGFIANAGGVINAHSCVASHNLNGVAANGGILRMADMTIMNNSGTGVLPVTANSIFTFSDNKVAGNGTDGTASAAISPR
;
A
#
# COMPACT_ATOMS: atom_id res chain seq x y z
N MET A 1 3.94 -18.23 -0.32
CA MET A 1 3.59 -18.09 1.11
C MET A 1 2.34 -17.22 1.23
N LYS A 2 1.44 -17.51 2.18
CA LYS A 2 0.26 -16.68 2.44
C LYS A 2 0.29 -16.18 3.89
N ALA A 3 0.02 -14.91 4.10
CA ALA A 3 -0.07 -14.30 5.41
C ALA A 3 -1.35 -13.46 5.54
N SER A 4 -1.93 -13.45 6.74
CA SER A 4 -2.98 -12.52 7.13
C SER A 4 -2.49 -11.71 8.33
N VAL A 5 -2.62 -10.40 8.24
CA VAL A 5 -2.24 -9.47 9.29
C VAL A 5 -3.45 -8.57 9.56
N ASN A 6 -3.84 -8.46 10.82
CA ASN A 6 -5.01 -7.68 11.23
C ASN A 6 -4.65 -6.88 12.47
N HIS A 7 -5.17 -5.66 12.59
CA HIS A 7 -5.00 -4.82 13.78
C HIS A 7 -3.53 -4.71 14.23
N SER A 8 -2.64 -4.40 13.29
CA SER A 8 -1.21 -4.34 13.55
C SER A 8 -0.66 -2.94 13.31
N PHE A 9 0.36 -2.56 14.09
CA PHE A 9 1.05 -1.28 13.97
C PHE A 9 2.50 -1.53 13.60
N VAL A 10 2.95 -1.00 12.46
CA VAL A 10 4.32 -1.17 11.95
C VAL A 10 4.94 0.20 11.73
N GLU A 11 5.95 0.52 12.54
CA GLU A 11 6.58 1.84 12.53
C GLU A 11 8.10 1.82 12.59
N THR A 12 8.72 2.87 12.03
CA THR A 12 10.16 3.13 12.17
C THR A 12 11.04 1.98 11.64
N ASN A 13 10.56 1.27 10.61
CA ASN A 13 11.33 0.23 9.92
C ASN A 13 11.85 0.73 8.57
N ALA A 14 12.69 -0.07 7.91
CA ALA A 14 13.08 0.19 6.53
C ALA A 14 11.84 0.22 5.60
N ALA A 15 10.96 -0.78 5.72
CA ALA A 15 9.68 -0.83 5.03
C ALA A 15 8.61 -1.35 5.99
N GLY A 16 7.36 -0.99 5.73
CA GLY A 16 6.21 -1.51 6.46
C GLY A 16 5.79 -2.90 5.99
N PHE A 17 4.54 -3.04 5.55
CA PHE A 17 4.03 -4.30 5.03
C PHE A 17 4.60 -4.60 3.64
N ARG A 18 5.42 -5.65 3.54
CA ARG A 18 6.12 -6.02 2.32
C ARG A 18 5.77 -7.45 1.89
N ALA A 19 5.37 -7.60 0.64
CA ALA A 19 5.25 -8.90 -0.03
C ALA A 19 6.20 -8.94 -1.23
N ASP A 20 7.16 -9.86 -1.19
CA ASP A 20 8.08 -10.16 -2.31
C ASP A 20 7.59 -11.36 -3.14
N ALA A 21 8.41 -11.80 -4.10
CA ALA A 21 8.12 -12.87 -5.05
C ALA A 21 7.47 -14.12 -4.41
N GLY A 22 6.30 -14.52 -4.92
CA GLY A 22 5.54 -15.68 -4.42
C GLY A 22 4.87 -15.48 -3.05
N GLY A 23 4.97 -14.27 -2.48
CA GLY A 23 4.29 -13.85 -1.27
C GLY A 23 2.90 -13.28 -1.56
N THR A 24 1.90 -13.67 -0.78
CA THR A 24 0.59 -13.02 -0.76
C THR A 24 0.25 -12.64 0.66
N MET A 25 -0.05 -11.36 0.88
CA MET A 25 -0.41 -10.83 2.17
C MET A 25 -1.80 -10.18 2.09
N THR A 26 -2.66 -10.47 3.07
CA THR A 26 -3.89 -9.71 3.29
C THR A 26 -3.73 -8.93 4.58
N VAL A 27 -3.85 -7.61 4.52
CA VAL A 27 -3.69 -6.69 5.65
C VAL A 27 -4.99 -5.95 5.89
N LYS A 28 -5.49 -5.97 7.13
CA LYS A 28 -6.71 -5.26 7.51
C LYS A 28 -6.54 -4.45 8.78
N ASP A 29 -7.24 -3.32 8.88
CA ASP A 29 -7.34 -2.51 10.11
C ASP A 29 -5.97 -2.19 10.72
N SER A 30 -4.96 -1.97 9.88
CA SER A 30 -3.57 -1.87 10.31
C SER A 30 -2.95 -0.55 9.90
N VAL A 31 -1.91 -0.15 10.61
CA VAL A 31 -1.21 1.12 10.41
C VAL A 31 0.24 0.86 10.06
N SER A 32 0.72 1.50 8.99
CA SER A 32 2.12 1.56 8.63
C SER A 32 2.59 3.00 8.57
N THR A 33 3.43 3.41 9.53
CA THR A 33 3.84 4.82 9.65
C THR A 33 5.32 5.02 9.94
N GLY A 34 5.91 6.13 9.51
CA GLY A 34 7.29 6.47 9.88
C GLY A 34 8.35 5.54 9.31
N ASN A 35 8.04 4.73 8.28
CA ASN A 35 9.00 3.81 7.68
C ASN A 35 9.87 4.55 6.65
N ALA A 36 11.16 4.21 6.59
CA ALA A 36 12.14 4.91 5.76
C ALA A 36 11.81 4.85 4.25
N PHE A 37 11.15 3.77 3.81
CA PHE A 37 10.68 3.59 2.44
C PHE A 37 9.15 3.57 2.36
N ASN A 38 8.54 2.40 2.13
CA ASN A 38 7.13 2.32 1.80
C ASN A 38 6.32 1.85 3.01
N GLY A 39 5.11 2.39 3.19
CA GLY A 39 4.15 1.84 4.15
C GLY A 39 3.64 0.45 3.73
N PHE A 40 3.28 0.31 2.46
CA PHE A 40 2.93 -0.97 1.86
C PHE A 40 3.69 -1.14 0.54
N ILE A 41 4.31 -2.30 0.31
CA ILE A 41 4.96 -2.59 -0.96
C ILE A 41 4.74 -4.03 -1.45
N ALA A 42 4.14 -4.14 -2.63
CA ALA A 42 4.10 -5.36 -3.42
C ALA A 42 5.26 -5.35 -4.42
N ASN A 43 6.25 -6.22 -4.22
CA ASN A 43 7.50 -6.23 -4.97
C ASN A 43 7.72 -7.55 -5.72
N ALA A 44 8.28 -7.49 -6.92
CA ALA A 44 8.77 -8.65 -7.69
C ALA A 44 7.78 -9.83 -7.77
N GLY A 45 6.51 -9.57 -8.10
CA GLY A 45 5.45 -10.58 -8.19
C GLY A 45 4.74 -10.88 -6.87
N GLY A 46 5.11 -10.19 -5.79
CA GLY A 46 4.37 -10.22 -4.52
C GLY A 46 2.98 -9.57 -4.65
N VAL A 47 2.06 -10.01 -3.79
CA VAL A 47 0.67 -9.53 -3.78
C VAL A 47 0.29 -9.03 -2.39
N ILE A 48 -0.26 -7.81 -2.33
CA ILE A 48 -0.88 -7.26 -1.12
C ILE A 48 -2.35 -6.96 -1.41
N ASN A 49 -3.24 -7.44 -0.55
CA ASN A 49 -4.62 -6.97 -0.46
C ASN A 49 -4.77 -6.20 0.86
N ALA A 50 -4.95 -4.88 0.79
CA ALA A 50 -5.07 -4.00 1.95
C ALA A 50 -6.50 -3.44 2.06
N HIS A 51 -7.04 -3.41 3.27
CA HIS A 51 -8.39 -2.88 3.51
C HIS A 51 -8.45 -2.16 4.86
N SER A 52 -9.06 -0.98 4.89
CA SER A 52 -9.22 -0.19 6.12
C SER A 52 -7.90 0.05 6.86
N CYS A 53 -6.82 0.26 6.11
CA CYS A 53 -5.48 0.49 6.66
C CYS A 53 -5.04 1.95 6.49
N VAL A 54 -4.02 2.34 7.26
CA VAL A 54 -3.40 3.66 7.21
C VAL A 54 -1.95 3.54 6.74
N ALA A 55 -1.56 4.37 5.77
CA ALA A 55 -0.17 4.55 5.34
C ALA A 55 0.22 6.03 5.46
N SER A 56 1.03 6.39 6.46
CA SER A 56 1.39 7.80 6.69
C SER A 56 2.83 8.02 7.12
N HIS A 57 3.38 9.21 6.88
CA HIS A 57 4.75 9.58 7.30
C HIS A 57 5.85 8.60 6.83
N ASN A 58 5.63 7.88 5.72
CA ASN A 58 6.66 7.08 5.06
C ASN A 58 7.26 7.88 3.89
N LEU A 59 8.30 7.35 3.22
CA LEU A 59 8.69 7.91 1.92
C LEU A 59 7.57 7.75 0.90
N ASN A 60 7.01 6.54 0.72
CA ASN A 60 5.81 6.35 -0.09
C ASN A 60 4.72 5.65 0.73
N GLY A 61 3.46 6.01 0.49
CA GLY A 61 2.34 5.40 1.20
C GLY A 61 2.17 3.93 0.81
N VAL A 62 1.75 3.72 -0.44
CA VAL A 62 1.63 2.40 -1.07
C VAL A 62 2.41 2.37 -2.37
N ALA A 63 3.12 1.28 -2.63
CA ALA A 63 3.89 1.10 -3.85
C ALA A 63 3.71 -0.32 -4.42
N ALA A 64 3.77 -0.42 -5.73
CA ALA A 64 3.87 -1.70 -6.41
C ALA A 64 4.97 -1.65 -7.48
N ASN A 65 6.00 -2.48 -7.29
CA ASN A 65 7.17 -2.57 -8.16
C ASN A 65 7.29 -4.00 -8.70
N GLY A 66 6.71 -4.24 -9.88
CA GLY A 66 6.57 -5.58 -10.44
C GLY A 66 5.66 -6.53 -9.64
N GLY A 67 4.99 -6.05 -8.58
CA GLY A 67 3.97 -6.77 -7.82
C GLY A 67 2.56 -6.24 -8.05
N ILE A 68 1.58 -6.77 -7.32
CA ILE A 68 0.18 -6.32 -7.36
C ILE A 68 -0.27 -5.87 -5.97
N LEU A 69 -0.73 -4.62 -5.87
CA LEU A 69 -1.37 -4.10 -4.67
C LEU A 69 -2.84 -3.79 -4.96
N ARG A 70 -3.71 -4.35 -4.14
CA ARG A 70 -5.17 -4.18 -4.17
C ARG A 70 -5.60 -3.46 -2.91
N MET A 71 -6.36 -2.37 -3.04
CA MET A 71 -6.72 -1.56 -1.89
C MET A 71 -8.16 -1.06 -1.89
N ALA A 72 -8.73 -0.91 -0.69
CA ALA A 72 -10.03 -0.30 -0.46
C ALA A 72 -10.06 0.34 0.93
N ASP A 73 -10.74 1.48 1.08
CA ASP A 73 -10.85 2.20 2.36
C ASP A 73 -9.48 2.50 3.02
N MET A 74 -8.46 2.79 2.21
CA MET A 74 -7.16 3.19 2.72
C MET A 74 -7.16 4.66 3.09
N THR A 75 -6.42 5.01 4.13
CA THR A 75 -6.05 6.39 4.41
C THR A 75 -4.55 6.57 4.17
N ILE A 76 -4.19 7.31 3.11
CA ILE A 76 -2.83 7.47 2.61
C ILE A 76 -2.47 8.96 2.66
N MET A 77 -1.75 9.38 3.70
CA MET A 77 -1.52 10.80 3.94
C MET A 77 -0.14 11.11 4.50
N ASN A 78 0.34 12.34 4.27
CA ASN A 78 1.57 12.85 4.88
C ASN A 78 2.82 11.99 4.61
N ASN A 79 2.86 11.26 3.50
CA ASN A 79 4.08 10.59 3.06
C ASN A 79 4.97 11.61 2.32
N SER A 80 6.27 11.62 2.60
CA SER A 80 7.18 12.66 2.12
C SER A 80 7.41 12.60 0.60
N GLY A 81 7.28 11.42 0.00
CA GLY A 81 7.28 11.16 -1.44
C GLY A 81 5.87 10.94 -1.97
N THR A 82 5.63 9.82 -2.66
CA THR A 82 4.35 9.59 -3.35
C THR A 82 3.38 8.78 -2.49
N GLY A 83 2.13 9.23 -2.36
CA GLY A 83 1.06 8.51 -1.65
C GLY A 83 0.77 7.17 -2.31
N VAL A 84 0.39 7.18 -3.59
CA VAL A 84 0.11 5.98 -4.39
C VAL A 84 1.08 5.90 -5.57
N LEU A 85 2.03 4.96 -5.51
CA LEU A 85 3.13 4.82 -6.47
C LEU A 85 3.08 3.50 -7.25
N PRO A 86 2.40 3.44 -8.40
CA PRO A 86 2.54 2.33 -9.34
C PRO A 86 3.87 2.47 -10.09
N VAL A 87 4.93 1.81 -9.61
CA VAL A 87 6.26 1.82 -10.28
C VAL A 87 6.20 1.10 -11.63
N THR A 88 5.36 0.07 -11.71
CA THR A 88 5.01 -0.61 -12.96
C THR A 88 3.56 -0.29 -13.32
N ALA A 89 3.24 -0.18 -14.61
CA ALA A 89 1.85 -0.02 -15.05
C ALA A 89 0.98 -1.22 -14.60
N ASN A 90 -0.32 -0.98 -14.39
CA ASN A 90 -1.31 -2.01 -14.01
C ASN A 90 -0.95 -2.79 -12.74
N SER A 91 -0.37 -2.12 -11.74
CA SER A 91 0.15 -2.76 -10.53
C SER A 91 -0.61 -2.38 -9.25
N ILE A 92 -1.33 -1.25 -9.25
CA ILE A 92 -2.15 -0.82 -8.11
C ILE A 92 -3.62 -0.71 -8.53
N PHE A 93 -4.51 -1.43 -7.84
CA PHE A 93 -5.94 -1.42 -8.10
C PHE A 93 -6.72 -0.96 -6.87
N THR A 94 -7.69 -0.07 -7.09
CA THR A 94 -8.62 0.39 -6.05
C THR A 94 -10.00 -0.23 -6.24
N PHE A 95 -10.64 -0.68 -5.17
CA PHE A 95 -12.04 -1.12 -5.19
C PHE A 95 -13.04 -0.03 -4.76
N SER A 96 -12.68 0.84 -3.79
CA SER A 96 -13.41 2.08 -3.47
C SER A 96 -12.75 2.85 -2.32
N ASP A 97 -13.22 4.07 -2.07
CA ASP A 97 -13.13 4.82 -0.79
C ASP A 97 -11.74 5.09 -0.19
N ASN A 98 -10.70 5.17 -1.01
CA ASN A 98 -9.38 5.57 -0.52
C ASN A 98 -9.27 7.09 -0.37
N LYS A 99 -8.76 7.54 0.78
CA LYS A 99 -8.43 8.94 1.07
C LYS A 99 -6.94 9.14 0.83
N VAL A 100 -6.59 9.85 -0.24
CA VAL A 100 -5.20 10.14 -0.59
C VAL A 100 -5.02 11.65 -0.60
N ALA A 101 -4.26 12.18 0.37
CA ALA A 101 -4.09 13.63 0.52
C ALA A 101 -2.83 13.98 1.31
N GLY A 102 -2.25 15.14 1.02
CA GLY A 102 -1.15 15.71 1.82
C GLY A 102 0.18 14.96 1.67
N ASN A 103 0.34 14.14 0.63
CA ASN A 103 1.63 13.53 0.31
C ASN A 103 2.48 14.48 -0.54
N GLY A 104 3.79 14.27 -0.64
CA GLY A 104 4.65 15.02 -1.56
C GLY A 104 4.14 14.98 -3.01
N THR A 105 3.58 13.84 -3.40
CA THR A 105 2.67 13.71 -4.55
C THR A 105 1.60 12.70 -4.17
N ASP A 106 0.31 13.02 -4.27
CA ASP A 106 -0.73 12.06 -3.86
C ASP A 106 -0.71 10.79 -4.73
N GLY A 107 -0.46 10.94 -6.03
CA GLY A 107 -0.42 9.82 -6.97
C GLY A 107 -1.81 9.24 -7.23
N THR A 108 -1.87 8.22 -8.09
CA THR A 108 -3.13 7.57 -8.45
C THR A 108 -2.93 6.08 -8.64
N ALA A 109 -3.98 5.29 -8.38
CA ALA A 109 -3.98 3.87 -8.70
C ALA A 109 -3.95 3.66 -10.22
N SER A 110 -3.47 2.51 -10.66
CA SER A 110 -3.47 2.16 -12.09
C SER A 110 -4.88 2.03 -12.65
N ALA A 111 -5.82 1.50 -11.86
CA ALA A 111 -7.22 1.39 -12.24
C ALA A 111 -8.16 1.31 -11.03
N ALA A 112 -9.38 1.78 -11.21
CA ALA A 112 -10.51 1.50 -10.32
C ALA A 112 -11.28 0.28 -10.82
N ILE A 113 -11.61 -0.63 -9.92
CA ILE A 113 -12.41 -1.82 -10.20
C ILE A 113 -13.79 -1.62 -9.58
N SER A 114 -14.82 -1.46 -10.42
CA SER A 114 -16.19 -1.32 -9.96
C SER A 114 -16.70 -2.62 -9.30
N PRO A 115 -17.41 -2.54 -8.17
CA PRO A 115 -18.16 -3.69 -7.66
C PRO A 115 -19.23 -4.09 -8.68
N ARG A 116 -19.42 -5.41 -8.86
CA ARG A 116 -20.46 -5.99 -9.71
C ARG A 116 -21.81 -6.01 -8.99
#